data_AF-A0A3B9NPV2-F1
#
_entry.id   AF-A0A3B9NPV2-F1
#
_cell.length_a   1.000
_cell.length_b   1.000
_cell.length_c   1.000
_cell.angle_alpha   90.00
_cell.angle_beta   90.00
_cell.angle_gamma   90.00
#
_symmetry.space_group_name_H-M   'P 1'
#
loop_
_entity.id
_entity.type
_entity.pdbx_description
1 polymer ?
#
loop_
_entity_poly.entity_id
_entity_poly.type
_entity_poly.pdbx_seq_one_letter_code
_entity_poly.pdbx_strand_id
1 'polypeptide(L)'
;MGLLGPRSIQSRLCDGCTSPGTGLSHTIGARILGQQSVTDSITDLLKAAGSDCGPAEFHGQIVAHAALADRRQKKLPQQTVADWLALTTVSEDLMQVTSELHQAAVESLEEFSDFDLTLLLPDDDAPMDERFSELTCWCSGFLHGLGLAQHADGLLAQPDIREMLEDLAAIARSLAPVPDSEDNESDFMEILEYIRVVVLTIAIDAEPSPSRPA
;
A
#
# COMPACT_ATOMS: atom_id res chain seq x y z
N MET A 1 -62.27 -18.44 -22.51
CA MET A 1 -63.52 -17.71 -22.82
C MET A 1 -63.81 -16.87 -21.57
N GLY A 2 -63.19 -15.69 -21.43
CA GLY A 2 -63.72 -14.36 -21.81
C GLY A 2 -64.69 -13.87 -20.71
N LEU A 3 -64.47 -12.77 -19.96
CA LEU A 3 -64.46 -11.34 -20.33
C LEU A 3 -64.03 -10.58 -19.03
N LEU A 4 -63.01 -9.72 -18.94
CA LEU A 4 -62.80 -8.34 -19.44
C LEU A 4 -63.94 -7.32 -19.25
N GLY A 5 -63.68 -6.33 -18.37
CA GLY A 5 -64.15 -4.93 -18.47
C GLY A 5 -64.50 -4.25 -17.14
N PRO A 6 -64.43 -2.91 -16.97
CA PRO A 6 -63.72 -1.88 -17.75
C PRO A 6 -62.84 -0.91 -16.92
N ARG A 7 -62.04 -0.13 -17.65
CA ARG A 7 -61.14 0.94 -17.20
C ARG A 7 -61.88 2.15 -16.60
N SER A 8 -61.22 2.88 -15.70
CA SER A 8 -61.39 4.33 -15.53
C SER A 8 -60.07 4.98 -15.14
N ILE A 9 -59.72 6.01 -15.90
CA ILE A 9 -58.52 6.86 -15.85
C ILE A 9 -58.90 8.15 -15.10
N GLN A 10 -58.02 8.66 -14.22
CA GLN A 10 -57.68 10.08 -13.93
C GLN A 10 -57.04 10.18 -12.52
N SER A 11 -55.73 10.41 -12.41
CA SER A 11 -54.98 11.69 -12.45
C SER A 11 -54.84 12.37 -11.07
N ARG A 12 -53.57 12.45 -10.61
CA ARG A 12 -52.90 13.37 -9.65
C ARG A 12 -51.79 12.57 -8.94
N LEU A 13 -50.54 12.57 -9.43
CA LEU A 13 -49.43 13.50 -9.16
C LEU A 13 -49.06 13.63 -7.67
N CYS A 14 -47.73 13.58 -7.45
CA CYS A 14 -46.93 13.64 -6.22
C CYS A 14 -46.77 12.29 -5.48
N ASP A 15 -45.59 11.81 -5.09
CA ASP A 15 -44.19 12.17 -5.34
C ASP A 15 -43.33 10.97 -4.86
N GLY A 16 -42.19 10.72 -5.53
CA GLY A 16 -40.96 10.22 -4.93
C GLY A 16 -40.88 8.76 -4.45
N CYS A 17 -40.25 7.90 -5.27
CA CYS A 17 -39.11 7.03 -4.89
C CYS A 17 -38.89 5.97 -5.99
N THR A 18 -38.14 6.34 -7.03
CA THR A 18 -37.53 5.40 -7.97
C THR A 18 -36.12 5.05 -7.50
N SER A 19 -35.89 3.80 -7.10
CA SER A 19 -34.65 3.12 -7.50
C SER A 19 -34.78 2.78 -8.99
N PRO A 20 -33.68 2.82 -9.76
CA PRO A 20 -32.86 1.62 -9.90
C PRO A 20 -31.36 1.90 -9.92
N GLY A 21 -30.58 0.88 -9.55
CA GLY A 21 -29.12 0.92 -9.65
C GLY A 21 -28.61 0.98 -11.08
N THR A 22 -27.41 1.52 -11.22
CA THR A 22 -26.32 1.09 -12.12
C THR A 22 -25.17 2.10 -11.96
N GLY A 23 -23.93 1.61 -11.99
CA GLY A 23 -22.79 2.40 -12.43
C GLY A 23 -21.90 3.02 -11.35
N LEU A 24 -21.29 2.21 -10.49
CA LEU A 24 -19.96 2.54 -9.99
C LEU A 24 -18.97 2.16 -11.09
N SER A 25 -18.85 3.04 -12.08
CA SER A 25 -17.73 3.04 -13.01
C SER A 25 -17.42 4.49 -13.33
N HIS A 26 -16.12 4.79 -13.40
CA HIS A 26 -15.51 6.10 -13.54
C HIS A 26 -15.47 6.99 -12.29
N THR A 27 -14.41 6.84 -11.49
CA THR A 27 -13.57 8.01 -11.16
C THR A 27 -12.10 7.60 -10.93
N ILE A 28 -11.35 7.38 -12.01
CA ILE A 28 -9.87 7.52 -12.05
C ILE A 28 -9.52 9.02 -12.00
N GLY A 29 -10.17 9.75 -11.07
CA GLY A 29 -10.11 11.21 -10.95
C GLY A 29 -10.04 11.69 -9.50
N ALA A 30 -9.92 10.78 -8.54
CA ALA A 30 -9.76 11.07 -7.11
C ALA A 30 -8.28 11.08 -6.67
N ARG A 31 -7.33 10.87 -7.58
CA ARG A 31 -5.92 10.60 -7.23
C ARG A 31 -5.17 11.82 -6.68
N ILE A 32 -5.53 13.06 -7.06
CA ILE A 32 -4.80 14.29 -6.68
C ILE A 32 -5.27 14.88 -5.33
N LEU A 33 -6.46 14.53 -4.83
CA LEU A 33 -6.95 14.99 -3.51
C LEU A 33 -7.10 13.86 -2.48
N GLY A 34 -6.95 12.61 -2.91
CA GLY A 34 -7.06 11.43 -2.06
C GLY A 34 -5.77 11.09 -1.30
N GLN A 35 -4.59 11.27 -1.92
CA GLN A 35 -3.32 10.85 -1.33
C GLN A 35 -2.88 11.72 -0.14
N GLN A 36 -2.97 13.05 -0.22
CA GLN A 36 -2.68 13.93 0.92
C GLN A 36 -3.65 13.70 2.08
N SER A 37 -4.95 13.63 1.79
CA SER A 37 -5.97 13.37 2.83
C SER A 37 -5.80 12.01 3.51
N VAL A 38 -5.28 11.00 2.81
CA VAL A 38 -4.99 9.68 3.38
C VAL A 38 -3.72 9.72 4.21
N THR A 39 -2.67 10.40 3.75
CA THR A 39 -1.39 10.55 4.48
C THR A 39 -1.58 11.32 5.79
N ASP A 40 -2.35 12.39 5.78
CA ASP A 40 -2.70 13.16 6.99
C ASP A 40 -3.47 12.31 8.00
N SER A 41 -4.45 11.53 7.52
CA SER A 41 -5.23 10.61 8.36
C SER A 41 -4.34 9.53 9.01
N ILE A 42 -3.44 8.91 8.24
CA ILE A 42 -2.48 7.93 8.76
C ILE A 42 -1.57 8.58 9.81
N THR A 43 -1.07 9.79 9.52
CA THR A 43 -0.23 10.55 10.43
C THR A 43 -0.93 10.79 11.77
N ASP A 44 -2.19 11.22 11.75
CA ASP A 44 -2.96 11.48 12.96
C ASP A 44 -3.24 10.19 13.76
N LEU A 45 -3.53 9.09 13.07
CA LEU A 45 -3.74 7.77 13.70
C LEU A 45 -2.47 7.23 14.37
N LEU A 46 -1.31 7.32 13.70
CA LEU A 46 -0.02 6.89 14.25
C LEU A 46 0.37 7.73 15.47
N LYS A 47 0.19 9.06 15.41
CA LYS A 47 0.40 9.97 16.53
C LYS A 47 -0.54 9.68 17.69
N ALA A 48 -1.83 9.45 17.43
CA ALA A 48 -2.82 9.12 18.46
C ALA A 48 -2.52 7.78 19.15
N ALA A 49 -1.91 6.84 18.43
CA ALA A 49 -1.42 5.58 18.99
C ALA A 49 -0.13 5.74 19.81
N GLY A 50 0.54 6.90 19.74
CA GLY A 50 1.82 7.17 20.41
C GLY A 50 3.03 6.56 19.72
N SER A 51 2.93 6.28 18.41
CA SER A 51 4.05 5.79 17.60
C SER A 51 4.88 6.95 17.03
N ASP A 52 6.20 6.75 16.96
CA ASP A 52 7.12 7.65 16.26
C ASP A 52 7.25 7.31 14.76
N CYS A 53 6.61 6.24 14.31
CA CYS A 53 6.63 5.78 12.92
C CYS A 53 5.93 6.80 12.00
N GLY A 54 6.59 7.16 10.90
CA GLY A 54 6.00 8.01 9.85
C GLY A 54 5.11 7.21 8.89
N PRO A 55 4.24 7.87 8.09
CA PRO A 55 3.37 7.20 7.12
C PRO A 55 4.16 6.40 6.07
N ALA A 56 5.25 6.94 5.53
CA ALA A 56 6.06 6.26 4.52
C ALA A 56 6.74 5.01 5.10
N GLU A 57 7.33 5.13 6.30
CA GLU A 57 7.90 4.00 7.04
C GLU A 57 6.84 2.91 7.31
N PHE A 58 5.67 3.31 7.80
CA PHE A 58 4.58 2.38 8.08
C PHE A 58 4.11 1.66 6.81
N HIS A 59 3.98 2.40 5.71
CA HIS A 59 3.65 1.81 4.41
C HIS A 59 4.72 0.81 3.94
N GLY A 60 6.00 1.10 4.14
CA GLY A 60 7.09 0.16 3.85
C GLY A 60 6.92 -1.16 4.61
N GLN A 61 6.60 -1.12 5.90
CA GLN A 61 6.35 -2.32 6.72
C GLN A 61 5.16 -3.14 6.18
N ILE A 62 4.07 -2.47 5.81
CA ILE A 62 2.88 -3.09 5.22
C ILE A 62 3.21 -3.78 3.89
N VAL A 63 3.96 -3.10 3.02
CA VAL A 63 4.36 -3.65 1.71
C VAL A 63 5.31 -4.84 1.88
N ALA A 64 6.24 -4.80 2.85
CA ALA A 64 7.10 -5.94 3.16
C ALA A 64 6.29 -7.18 3.56
N HIS A 65 5.26 -7.01 4.40
CA HIS A 65 4.37 -8.11 4.73
C HIS A 65 3.57 -8.59 3.52
N ALA A 66 3.04 -7.67 2.70
CA ALA A 66 2.30 -8.02 1.48
C ALA A 66 3.16 -8.83 0.50
N ALA A 67 4.43 -8.46 0.32
CA ALA A 67 5.39 -9.16 -0.54
C ALA A 67 5.71 -10.58 -0.03
N LEU A 68 5.64 -10.83 1.27
CA LEU A 68 5.90 -12.15 1.86
C LEU A 68 4.63 -12.96 2.17
N ALA A 69 3.44 -12.37 1.99
CA ALA A 69 2.19 -13.01 2.37
C ALA A 69 1.89 -14.23 1.48
N ASP A 70 1.60 -15.37 2.10
CA ASP A 70 0.97 -16.48 1.37
C ASP A 70 -0.36 -15.95 0.78
N ARG A 71 -0.60 -16.16 -0.52
CA ARG A 71 -1.85 -15.79 -1.21
C ARG A 71 -3.10 -16.33 -0.50
N ARG A 72 -2.98 -17.34 0.36
CA ARG A 72 -4.05 -17.88 1.22
C ARG A 72 -4.27 -17.10 2.52
N GLN A 73 -3.28 -16.35 3.00
CA GLN A 73 -3.35 -15.51 4.20
C GLN A 73 -3.23 -14.03 3.82
N LYS A 74 -4.27 -13.50 3.16
CA LYS A 74 -4.34 -12.07 2.76
C LYS A 74 -4.52 -11.08 3.94
N LYS A 75 -4.73 -11.57 5.17
CA LYS A 75 -4.97 -10.70 6.33
C LYS A 75 -3.68 -10.46 7.10
N LEU A 76 -3.32 -9.20 7.25
CA LEU A 76 -2.29 -8.71 8.15
C LEU A 76 -2.76 -8.85 9.61
N PRO A 77 -2.08 -9.66 10.46
CA PRO A 77 -2.48 -9.81 11.85
C PRO A 77 -2.27 -8.52 12.67
N GLN A 78 -3.21 -8.20 13.55
CA GLN A 78 -3.10 -7.04 14.45
C GLN A 78 -1.84 -7.09 15.32
N GLN A 79 -1.40 -8.30 15.75
CA GLN A 79 -0.19 -8.44 16.54
C GLN A 79 1.05 -8.01 15.76
N THR A 80 1.13 -8.33 14.46
CA THR A 80 2.23 -7.90 13.59
C THR A 80 2.32 -6.38 13.52
N VAL A 81 1.17 -5.71 13.36
CA VAL A 81 1.08 -4.24 13.36
C VAL A 81 1.48 -3.65 14.72
N ALA A 82 1.06 -4.29 15.82
CA ALA A 82 1.44 -3.87 17.16
C ALA A 82 2.96 -3.99 17.38
N ASP A 83 3.58 -5.07 16.90
CA ASP A 83 5.03 -5.30 17.02
C ASP A 83 5.82 -4.25 16.24
N TRP A 84 5.40 -3.92 15.01
CA TRP A 84 6.02 -2.87 14.19
C TRP A 84 6.01 -1.50 14.83
N LEU A 85 4.87 -1.13 15.41
CA LEU A 85 4.65 0.18 16.00
C LEU A 85 5.06 0.25 17.48
N ALA A 86 5.58 -0.85 18.04
CA ALA A 86 5.90 -1.01 19.46
C ALA A 86 4.71 -0.72 20.40
N LEU A 87 3.51 -1.13 20.00
CA LEU A 87 2.25 -0.91 20.72
C LEU A 87 1.80 -2.17 21.45
N THR A 88 1.03 -2.00 22.54
CA THR A 88 0.34 -3.12 23.20
C THR A 88 -0.98 -3.47 22.54
N THR A 89 -1.64 -2.49 21.93
CA THR A 89 -2.95 -2.60 21.29
C THR A 89 -3.04 -1.63 20.13
N VAL A 90 -3.67 -2.02 19.04
CA VAL A 90 -3.91 -1.17 17.86
C VAL A 90 -5.39 -0.80 17.82
N SER A 91 -5.72 0.47 17.63
CA SER A 91 -7.11 0.93 17.49
C SER A 91 -7.80 0.32 16.26
N GLU A 92 -9.12 0.22 16.28
CA GLU A 92 -9.91 -0.25 15.13
C GLU A 92 -9.68 0.61 13.88
N ASP A 93 -9.64 1.93 14.02
CA ASP A 93 -9.43 2.86 12.89
C ASP A 93 -8.07 2.65 12.21
N LEU A 94 -6.99 2.59 13.00
CA LEU A 94 -5.65 2.27 12.48
C LEU A 94 -5.60 0.90 11.81
N MET A 95 -6.24 -0.13 12.39
CA MET A 95 -6.33 -1.45 11.76
C MET A 95 -7.14 -1.45 10.47
N GLN A 96 -8.18 -0.63 10.36
CA GLN A 96 -8.97 -0.50 9.15
C GLN A 96 -8.11 0.08 8.01
N VAL A 97 -7.44 1.21 8.24
CA VAL A 97 -6.55 1.83 7.24
C VAL A 97 -5.39 0.90 6.87
N THR A 98 -4.82 0.21 7.87
CA THR A 98 -3.76 -0.79 7.65
C THR A 98 -4.23 -1.93 6.73
N SER A 99 -5.47 -2.39 6.93
CA SER A 99 -6.05 -3.45 6.10
C SER A 99 -6.28 -2.99 4.65
N GLU A 100 -6.70 -1.73 4.46
CA GLU A 100 -6.89 -1.14 3.13
C GLU A 100 -5.56 -0.98 2.38
N LEU A 101 -4.53 -0.44 3.04
CA LEU A 101 -3.19 -0.32 2.47
C LEU A 101 -2.59 -1.69 2.14
N HIS A 102 -2.73 -2.66 3.05
CA HIS A 102 -2.23 -4.02 2.82
C HIS A 102 -2.94 -4.68 1.64
N GLN A 103 -4.26 -4.51 1.53
CA GLN A 103 -5.02 -5.07 0.40
C GLN A 103 -4.60 -4.43 -0.92
N ALA A 104 -4.41 -3.11 -0.96
CA ALA A 104 -3.91 -2.41 -2.14
C ALA A 104 -2.50 -2.89 -2.53
N ALA A 105 -1.60 -3.06 -1.55
CA ALA A 105 -0.25 -3.58 -1.79
C ALA A 105 -0.30 -5.01 -2.37
N VAL A 106 -1.09 -5.91 -1.77
CA VAL A 106 -1.28 -7.28 -2.29
C VAL A 106 -1.79 -7.28 -3.72
N GLU A 107 -2.78 -6.44 -4.04
CA GLU A 107 -3.35 -6.33 -5.40
C GLU A 107 -2.31 -5.82 -6.40
N SER A 108 -1.53 -4.80 -6.05
CA SER A 108 -0.48 -4.23 -6.92
C SER A 108 0.72 -5.16 -7.17
N LEU A 109 0.82 -6.26 -6.42
CA LEU A 109 1.85 -7.29 -6.59
C LEU A 109 1.33 -8.53 -7.34
N GLU A 110 0.04 -8.58 -7.70
CA GLU A 110 -0.48 -9.68 -8.53
C GLU A 110 0.02 -9.55 -9.98
N GLU A 111 0.36 -10.65 -10.64
CA GLU A 111 0.92 -10.67 -12.02
C GLU A 111 0.06 -9.91 -13.04
N PHE A 112 -1.26 -9.84 -12.82
CA PHE A 112 -2.22 -9.18 -13.71
C PHE A 112 -2.40 -7.67 -13.43
N SER A 113 -1.69 -7.11 -12.45
CA SER A 113 -1.79 -5.69 -12.07
C SER A 113 -0.86 -4.77 -12.88
N ASP A 114 -0.09 -5.32 -13.83
CA ASP A 114 1.04 -4.64 -14.46
C ASP A 114 2.07 -4.10 -13.44
N PHE A 115 2.07 -4.64 -12.21
CA PHE A 115 2.95 -4.28 -11.10
C PHE A 115 2.91 -2.79 -10.73
N ASP A 116 1.70 -2.26 -10.55
CA ASP A 116 1.43 -0.83 -10.36
C ASP A 116 1.67 -0.29 -8.93
N LEU A 117 2.53 -0.95 -8.15
CA LEU A 117 2.85 -0.60 -6.76
C LEU A 117 3.20 0.89 -6.66
N THR A 118 2.40 1.61 -5.89
CA THR A 118 2.61 3.04 -5.61
C THR A 118 3.10 3.19 -4.17
N LEU A 119 4.27 3.80 -3.98
CA LEU A 119 4.79 4.09 -2.65
C LEU A 119 4.03 5.27 -2.05
N LEU A 120 3.71 5.19 -0.75
CA LEU A 120 3.14 6.30 0.00
C LEU A 120 4.25 7.29 0.33
N LEU A 121 4.38 8.32 -0.51
CA LEU A 121 5.35 9.40 -0.43
C LEU A 121 4.62 10.75 -0.61
N PRO A 122 5.25 11.88 -0.27
CA PRO A 122 4.75 13.20 -0.65
C PRO A 122 4.55 13.31 -2.16
N ASP A 123 3.59 14.14 -2.57
CA ASP A 123 3.28 14.37 -3.98
C ASP A 123 4.43 15.07 -4.72
N ASP A 124 4.41 15.02 -6.05
CA ASP A 124 5.47 15.58 -6.91
C ASP A 124 5.62 17.12 -6.82
N ASP A 125 4.69 17.82 -6.18
CA ASP A 125 4.81 19.26 -5.89
C ASP A 125 5.56 19.55 -4.58
N ALA A 126 5.83 18.54 -3.76
CA ALA A 126 6.68 18.64 -2.59
C ALA A 126 8.16 18.75 -2.99
N PRO A 127 8.98 19.48 -2.20
CA PRO A 127 10.42 19.59 -2.46
C PRO A 127 11.10 18.23 -2.61
N MET A 128 12.06 18.12 -3.52
CA MET A 128 12.82 16.88 -3.75
C MET A 128 13.42 16.31 -2.45
N ASP A 129 13.96 17.19 -1.60
CA ASP A 129 14.55 16.81 -0.31
C ASP A 129 13.54 16.11 0.62
N GLU A 130 12.29 16.60 0.62
CA GLU A 130 11.20 16.03 1.41
C GLU A 130 10.79 14.65 0.87
N ARG A 131 10.57 14.54 -0.45
CA ARG A 131 10.24 13.27 -1.11
C ARG A 131 11.33 12.22 -0.92
N PHE A 132 12.60 12.60 -1.07
CA PHE A 132 13.73 11.70 -0.87
C PHE A 132 13.89 11.29 0.60
N SER A 133 13.71 12.21 1.54
CA SER A 133 13.71 11.89 2.98
C SER A 133 12.65 10.85 3.31
N GLU A 134 11.40 11.04 2.86
CA GLU A 134 10.33 10.06 3.09
C GLU A 134 10.59 8.73 2.37
N LEU A 135 11.28 8.72 1.23
CA LEU A 135 11.73 7.49 0.58
C LEU A 135 12.73 6.71 1.45
N THR A 136 13.66 7.39 2.14
CA THR A 136 14.58 6.71 3.07
C THR A 136 13.84 6.10 4.26
N CYS A 137 12.81 6.78 4.77
CA CYS A 137 11.90 6.26 5.80
C CYS A 137 11.13 5.04 5.28
N TRP A 138 10.62 5.09 4.05
CA TRP A 138 9.95 3.97 3.40
C TRP A 138 10.86 2.73 3.31
N CYS A 139 12.10 2.90 2.84
CA CYS A 139 13.09 1.82 2.78
C CYS A 139 13.39 1.24 4.17
N SER A 140 13.51 2.09 5.19
CA SER A 140 13.72 1.66 6.58
C SER A 140 12.56 0.79 7.07
N GLY A 141 11.32 1.22 6.79
CA GLY A 141 10.12 0.48 7.12
C GLY A 141 10.02 -0.87 6.41
N PHE A 142 10.31 -0.89 5.11
CA PHE A 142 10.34 -2.13 4.33
C PHE A 142 11.34 -3.14 4.89
N LEU A 143 12.57 -2.71 5.16
CA LEU A 143 13.60 -3.55 5.78
C LEU A 143 13.20 -4.04 7.18
N HIS A 144 12.56 -3.19 7.99
CA HIS A 144 12.05 -3.57 9.31
C HIS A 144 10.97 -4.66 9.20
N GLY A 145 10.01 -4.48 8.29
CA GLY A 145 8.95 -5.46 8.06
C GLY A 145 9.49 -6.83 7.63
N LEU A 146 10.48 -6.84 6.72
CA LEU A 146 11.16 -8.07 6.31
C LEU A 146 11.93 -8.73 7.46
N GLY A 147 12.63 -7.95 8.29
CA GLY A 147 13.43 -8.46 9.40
C GLY A 147 12.63 -9.17 10.50
N LEU A 148 11.33 -8.91 10.59
CA LEU A 148 10.43 -9.59 11.54
C LEU A 148 9.77 -10.85 10.95
N ALA A 149 9.89 -11.06 9.63
CA ALA A 149 9.31 -12.20 8.94
C ALA A 149 10.25 -13.43 8.98
N GLN A 150 10.41 -14.05 10.15
CA GLN A 150 11.32 -15.19 10.37
C GLN A 150 11.14 -16.37 9.39
N HIS A 151 9.94 -16.54 8.84
CA HIS A 151 9.66 -17.58 7.85
C HIS A 151 10.37 -17.34 6.50
N ALA A 152 10.81 -16.11 6.23
CA ALA A 152 11.47 -15.70 5.00
C ALA A 152 13.01 -15.69 5.10
N ASP A 153 13.61 -16.04 6.25
CA ASP A 153 15.07 -15.98 6.46
C ASP A 153 15.86 -16.69 5.34
N GLY A 154 15.38 -17.84 4.87
CA GLY A 154 16.01 -18.59 3.78
C GLY A 154 15.95 -17.89 2.42
N LEU A 155 14.85 -17.17 2.14
CA LEU A 155 14.68 -16.35 0.95
C LEU A 155 15.61 -15.13 1.01
N LEU A 156 15.52 -14.36 2.10
CA LEU A 156 16.28 -13.11 2.29
C LEU A 156 17.80 -13.35 2.38
N ALA A 157 18.21 -14.58 2.71
CA ALA A 157 19.62 -14.95 2.73
C ALA A 157 20.22 -15.24 1.34
N GLN A 158 19.41 -15.37 0.28
CA GLN A 158 19.90 -15.61 -1.08
C GLN A 158 20.82 -14.47 -1.55
N PRO A 159 21.91 -14.75 -2.28
CA PRO A 159 22.91 -13.73 -2.62
C PRO A 159 22.33 -12.50 -3.33
N ASP A 160 21.51 -12.72 -4.37
CA ASP A 160 20.95 -11.64 -5.19
C ASP A 160 19.96 -10.78 -4.40
N ILE A 161 19.10 -11.40 -3.58
CA ILE A 161 18.18 -10.67 -2.69
C ILE A 161 18.97 -9.89 -1.62
N ARG A 162 20.03 -10.49 -1.07
CA ARG A 162 20.85 -9.82 -0.06
C ARG A 162 21.51 -8.56 -0.61
N GLU A 163 22.05 -8.60 -1.83
CA GLU A 163 22.61 -7.43 -2.50
C GLU A 163 21.55 -6.32 -2.64
N MET A 164 20.34 -6.66 -3.10
CA MET A 164 19.23 -5.70 -3.17
C MET A 164 18.88 -5.10 -1.81
N LEU A 165 18.86 -5.91 -0.74
CA LEU A 165 18.59 -5.43 0.62
C LEU A 165 19.72 -4.52 1.14
N GLU A 166 20.98 -4.79 0.77
CA GLU A 166 22.12 -3.95 1.12
C GLU A 166 22.03 -2.57 0.43
N ASP A 167 21.60 -2.54 -0.82
CA ASP A 167 21.32 -1.29 -1.57
C ASP A 167 20.17 -0.50 -0.93
N LEU A 168 19.05 -1.14 -0.63
CA LEU A 168 17.94 -0.49 0.10
C LEU A 168 18.40 0.05 1.45
N ALA A 169 19.28 -0.68 2.15
CA ALA A 169 19.83 -0.23 3.41
C ALA A 169 20.80 0.96 3.23
N ALA A 170 21.48 1.07 2.09
CA ALA A 170 22.29 2.24 1.75
C ALA A 170 21.40 3.46 1.50
N ILE A 171 20.29 3.31 0.77
CA ILE A 171 19.29 4.37 0.56
C ILE A 171 18.68 4.81 1.90
N ALA A 172 18.25 3.86 2.74
CA ALA A 172 17.67 4.13 4.05
C ALA A 172 18.59 4.91 5.01
N ARG A 173 19.92 4.84 4.81
CA ARG A 173 20.91 5.57 5.61
C ARG A 173 21.32 6.91 5.00
N SER A 174 20.77 7.28 3.85
CA SER A 174 21.08 8.55 3.21
C SER A 174 20.42 9.70 3.99
N LEU A 175 21.23 10.68 4.40
CA LEU A 175 20.78 11.85 5.18
C LEU A 175 21.22 13.17 4.53
N ALA A 176 21.84 13.09 3.35
CA ALA A 176 22.32 14.28 2.65
C ALA A 176 21.14 14.99 1.99
N PRO A 177 21.02 16.32 2.16
CA PRO A 177 19.95 17.06 1.50
C PRO A 177 20.02 16.95 -0.02
N VAL A 178 18.89 16.74 -0.68
CA VAL A 178 18.79 16.61 -2.14
C VAL A 178 18.09 17.85 -2.71
N PRO A 179 18.81 18.74 -3.42
CA PRO A 179 18.21 19.95 -3.97
C PRO A 179 17.29 19.65 -5.16
N ASP A 180 16.36 20.56 -5.45
CA ASP A 180 15.54 20.45 -6.66
C ASP A 180 16.40 20.65 -7.93
N SER A 181 16.38 19.66 -8.82
CA SER A 181 16.99 19.73 -10.16
C SER A 181 16.40 18.66 -11.09
N GLU A 182 16.42 18.90 -12.41
CA GLU A 182 15.92 17.90 -13.39
C GLU A 182 16.71 16.58 -13.32
N ASP A 183 18.02 16.64 -13.05
CA ASP A 183 18.86 15.45 -12.88
C ASP A 183 18.41 14.64 -11.66
N ASN A 184 18.14 15.29 -10.52
CA ASN A 184 17.66 14.62 -9.31
C ASN A 184 16.25 14.05 -9.47
N GLU A 185 15.37 14.68 -10.25
CA GLU A 185 14.06 14.11 -10.58
C GLU A 185 14.20 12.81 -11.37
N SER A 186 15.12 12.79 -12.35
CA SER A 186 15.42 11.58 -13.11
C SER A 186 15.96 10.47 -12.21
N ASP A 187 16.98 10.79 -11.40
CA ASP A 187 17.58 9.84 -10.46
C ASP A 187 16.56 9.30 -9.45
N PHE A 188 15.68 10.17 -8.93
CA PHE A 188 14.63 9.77 -8.00
C PHE A 188 13.67 8.76 -8.64
N MET A 189 13.25 9.00 -9.89
CA MET A 189 12.40 8.06 -10.63
C MET A 189 13.08 6.71 -10.88
N GLU A 190 14.38 6.70 -11.17
CA GLU A 190 15.16 5.47 -11.33
C GLU A 190 15.24 4.69 -10.00
N ILE A 191 15.45 5.38 -8.87
CA ILE A 191 15.48 4.74 -7.55
C ILE A 191 14.09 4.19 -7.19
N LEU A 192 13.02 4.91 -7.47
CA LEU A 192 11.66 4.42 -7.24
C LEU A 192 11.39 3.13 -8.03
N GLU A 193 11.83 3.08 -9.28
CA GLU A 193 11.69 1.89 -10.11
C GLU A 193 12.55 0.73 -9.61
N TYR A 194 13.79 1.00 -9.21
CA TYR A 194 14.65 0.00 -8.58
C TYR A 194 13.98 -0.62 -7.35
N ILE A 195 13.42 0.22 -6.47
CA ILE A 195 12.70 -0.25 -5.28
C ILE A 195 11.51 -1.14 -5.66
N ARG A 196 10.72 -0.75 -6.66
CA ARG A 196 9.60 -1.58 -7.15
C ARG A 196 10.08 -2.95 -7.64
N VAL A 197 11.18 -2.98 -8.40
CA VAL A 197 11.79 -4.24 -8.85
C VAL A 197 12.20 -5.11 -7.67
N VAL A 198 12.85 -4.55 -6.64
CA VAL A 198 13.24 -5.29 -5.45
C VAL A 198 12.02 -5.89 -4.74
N VAL A 199 10.97 -5.10 -4.51
CA VAL A 199 9.73 -5.59 -3.88
C VAL A 199 9.12 -6.73 -4.70
N LEU A 200 9.06 -6.55 -6.03
CA LEU A 200 8.49 -7.54 -6.93
C LEU A 200 9.32 -8.84 -6.96
N THR A 201 10.65 -8.75 -7.00
CA THR A 201 11.55 -9.91 -6.94
C THR A 201 11.30 -10.71 -5.66
N ILE A 202 11.21 -10.03 -4.52
CA ILE A 202 10.90 -10.69 -3.24
C ILE A 202 9.52 -11.35 -3.30
N ALA A 203 8.51 -10.67 -3.84
CA ALA A 203 7.15 -11.21 -3.94
C ALA A 203 7.07 -12.47 -4.81
N ILE A 204 7.75 -12.47 -5.97
CA ILE A 204 7.80 -13.62 -6.89
C ILE A 204 8.52 -14.80 -6.23
N ASP A 205 9.66 -14.56 -5.59
CA ASP A 205 10.47 -15.65 -5.03
C ASP A 205 9.92 -16.18 -3.68
N ALA A 206 9.08 -15.39 -3.01
CA ALA A 206 8.29 -15.83 -1.85
C ALA A 206 7.17 -16.80 -2.23
N GLU A 207 6.75 -16.82 -3.51
CA GLU A 207 5.74 -17.78 -3.95
C GLU A 207 6.23 -19.22 -3.81
N PRO A 208 5.43 -20.13 -3.22
CA PRO A 208 5.80 -21.53 -3.15
C PRO A 208 5.92 -22.11 -4.57
N SER A 209 7.14 -22.44 -5.00
CA SER A 209 7.31 -23.11 -6.29
C SER A 209 6.66 -24.50 -6.26
N PRO A 210 5.92 -24.92 -7.30
CA PRO A 210 5.25 -26.23 -7.32
C PRO A 210 6.21 -27.42 -7.32
N SER A 211 7.52 -27.21 -7.38
CA SER A 211 8.57 -28.22 -7.51
C SER A 211 9.49 -28.38 -6.29
N ARG A 212 9.31 -27.60 -5.21
CA ARG A 212 10.13 -27.73 -3.99
C ARG A 212 9.38 -28.62 -2.98
N PRO A 213 9.82 -29.87 -2.74
CA PRO A 213 9.20 -30.69 -1.69
C PRO A 213 9.45 -30.06 -0.32
N ALA A 214 8.43 -30.16 0.54
CA ALA A 214 8.42 -29.70 1.92
C ALA A 214 9.50 -30.34 2.79
#